data_AF-A0A1J7H5L3-F1
#
_entry.id   AF-A0A1J7H5L3-F1
#
_cell.length_a   1.000
_cell.length_b   1.000
_cell.length_c   1.000
_cell.angle_alpha   90.00
_cell.angle_beta   90.00
_cell.angle_gamma   90.00
#
_symmetry.space_group_name_H-M   'P 1'
#
loop_
_entity.id
_entity.type
_entity.pdbx_description
1 polymer ?
#
loop_
_entity_poly.entity_id
_entity_poly.type
_entity_poly.pdbx_seq_one_letter_code
_entity_poly.pdbx_strand_id
1 'polypeptide(L)'
;MGFKDRRSCPHLCRLASEYIRKCEGCEDDIYAFFENEPDADSLYVKLVEEFERCILSYFGFHWRHGDLMMSQVLTSETEPRRKLKQIVMAATSTWIPIKWNQKV
;
A
#
# COMPACT_ATOMS: atom_id res chain seq x y z
N MET A 1 -18.25 -5.80 -0.54
CA MET A 1 -18.50 -7.26 -0.69
C MET A 1 -19.17 -7.80 0.56
N GLY A 2 -20.25 -8.56 0.41
CA GLY A 2 -20.92 -9.24 1.53
C GLY A 2 -20.71 -10.74 1.41
N PHE A 3 -19.57 -11.24 1.89
CA PHE A 3 -19.30 -12.68 1.90
C PHE A 3 -20.34 -13.37 2.79
N LYS A 4 -21.17 -14.24 2.19
CA LYS A 4 -22.24 -14.95 2.91
C LYS A 4 -21.68 -16.03 3.84
N ASP A 5 -20.55 -16.63 3.51
CA ASP A 5 -19.91 -17.65 4.34
C ASP A 5 -18.87 -17.05 5.28
N ARG A 6 -19.11 -17.22 6.58
CA ARG A 6 -18.20 -16.77 7.64
C ARG A 6 -16.88 -17.58 7.64
N ARG A 7 -16.86 -18.78 7.05
CA ARG A 7 -15.67 -19.62 6.90
C ARG A 7 -14.70 -19.13 5.83
N SER A 8 -15.12 -18.18 4.99
CA SER A 8 -14.24 -17.51 4.03
C SER A 8 -13.29 -16.50 4.70
N CYS A 9 -13.62 -16.05 5.92
CA CYS A 9 -12.88 -15.00 6.61
C CYS A 9 -11.41 -15.36 6.92
N PRO A 10 -11.06 -16.57 7.41
CA PRO A 10 -9.67 -16.97 7.58
C PRO A 10 -8.85 -17.00 6.29
N HIS A 11 -9.45 -17.44 5.18
CA HIS A 11 -8.81 -17.42 3.86
C HIS A 11 -8.58 -15.99 3.38
N LEU A 12 -9.57 -15.13 3.55
CA LEU A 12 -9.47 -13.71 3.19
C LEU A 12 -8.38 -12.99 3.98
N CYS A 13 -8.21 -13.30 5.27
CA CYS A 13 -7.13 -12.77 6.09
C CYS A 13 -5.75 -13.21 5.59
N ARG A 14 -5.61 -14.48 5.16
CA ARG A 14 -4.37 -14.98 4.56
C ARG A 14 -4.05 -14.23 3.26
N LEU A 15 -5.02 -14.17 2.34
CA LEU A 15 -4.88 -13.50 1.06
C LEU A 15 -4.53 -12.01 1.23
N ALA A 16 -5.16 -11.32 2.20
CA ALA A 16 -4.81 -9.93 2.51
C ALA A 16 -3.36 -9.79 3.00
N SER A 17 -2.88 -10.71 3.84
CA SER A 17 -1.50 -10.69 4.34
C SER A 17 -0.48 -10.93 3.22
N GLU A 18 -0.75 -11.91 2.35
CA GLU A 18 0.08 -12.23 1.17
C GLU A 18 0.09 -11.08 0.16
N TYR A 19 -1.06 -10.44 -0.07
CA TYR A 19 -1.19 -9.26 -0.93
C TYR A 19 -0.40 -8.06 -0.40
N ILE A 20 -0.52 -7.75 0.89
CA ILE A 20 0.22 -6.65 1.54
C ILE A 20 1.73 -6.89 1.47
N ARG A 21 2.17 -8.13 1.64
CA ARG A 21 3.58 -8.52 1.53
C ARG A 21 4.09 -8.60 0.09
N LYS A 22 3.18 -8.52 -0.90
CA LYS A 22 3.47 -8.75 -2.31
C LYS A 22 4.23 -10.07 -2.51
N CYS A 23 3.76 -11.13 -1.86
CA CYS A 23 4.27 -12.47 -2.10
C CYS A 23 4.10 -12.86 -3.57
N GLU A 24 5.05 -13.63 -4.11
CA GLU A 24 4.95 -14.15 -5.47
C GLU A 24 3.72 -15.07 -5.61
N GLY A 25 2.97 -14.92 -6.71
CA GLY A 25 1.75 -15.70 -6.96
C GLY A 25 0.51 -15.28 -6.17
N CYS A 26 0.58 -14.25 -5.32
CA CYS A 26 -0.57 -13.90 -4.47
C CYS A 26 -1.80 -13.41 -5.26
N GLU A 27 -1.60 -12.79 -6.42
CA GLU A 27 -2.71 -12.37 -7.30
C GLU A 27 -3.42 -13.59 -7.93
N ASP A 28 -2.66 -14.63 -8.30
CA ASP A 28 -3.21 -15.90 -8.80
C ASP A 28 -3.99 -16.63 -7.70
N ASP A 29 -3.49 -16.63 -6.46
CA ASP A 29 -4.19 -17.19 -5.30
C ASP A 29 -5.51 -16.46 -4.99
N ILE A 30 -5.53 -15.12 -5.16
CA ILE A 30 -6.75 -14.31 -5.02
C ILE A 30 -7.74 -14.63 -6.15
N TYR A 31 -7.25 -14.84 -7.37
CA TYR A 31 -8.10 -15.20 -8.50
C TYR A 31 -8.70 -16.61 -8.31
N ALA A 32 -7.88 -17.59 -7.92
CA ALA A 32 -8.30 -18.96 -7.64
C ALA A 32 -9.35 -19.04 -6.52
N PHE A 33 -9.33 -18.13 -5.55
CA PHE A 33 -10.36 -18.04 -4.51
C PHE A 33 -11.77 -17.85 -5.07
N PHE A 34 -11.91 -17.28 -6.27
CA PHE A 34 -13.19 -17.06 -6.94
C PHE A 34 -13.48 -18.03 -8.10
N GLU A 35 -12.67 -19.08 -8.31
CA GLU A 35 -12.77 -19.98 -9.48
C GLU A 35 -14.17 -20.62 -9.66
N ASN A 36 -14.92 -20.78 -8.58
CA ASN A 36 -16.24 -21.41 -8.55
C ASN A 36 -17.38 -20.40 -8.71
N GLU A 37 -17.09 -19.10 -8.75
CA GLU A 37 -18.08 -18.04 -8.85
C GLU A 37 -18.23 -17.60 -10.32
N PRO A 38 -19.47 -17.39 -10.80
CA PRO A 38 -19.73 -17.01 -12.20
C PRO A 38 -19.17 -15.63 -12.56
N ASP A 39 -18.93 -14.77 -11.56
CA ASP A 39 -18.42 -13.41 -11.72
C ASP A 39 -16.97 -13.26 -11.21
N ALA A 40 -16.14 -14.31 -11.34
CA ALA A 40 -14.79 -14.37 -10.78
C ALA A 40 -13.92 -13.15 -11.08
N ASP A 41 -13.89 -12.70 -12.35
CA ASP A 41 -13.12 -11.51 -12.77
C ASP A 41 -13.58 -10.24 -12.04
N SER A 42 -14.90 -10.03 -11.92
CA SER A 42 -15.47 -8.87 -11.24
C SER A 42 -15.18 -8.90 -9.74
N LEU A 43 -15.25 -10.09 -9.13
CA LEU A 43 -14.99 -10.29 -7.72
C LEU A 43 -13.51 -10.11 -7.38
N TYR A 44 -12.61 -10.61 -8.23
CA TYR A 44 -11.18 -10.37 -8.16
C TYR A 44 -10.86 -8.87 -8.14
N VAL A 45 -11.33 -8.13 -9.15
CA VAL A 45 -11.09 -6.68 -9.26
C VAL A 45 -11.60 -5.96 -8.02
N LYS A 46 -12.84 -6.25 -7.59
CA LYS A 46 -13.42 -5.64 -6.39
C LYS A 46 -12.58 -5.94 -5.15
N LEU A 47 -12.07 -7.16 -4.99
CA LEU A 47 -11.28 -7.53 -3.81
C LEU A 47 -9.93 -6.83 -3.77
N VAL A 48 -9.26 -6.75 -4.90
CA VAL A 48 -8.01 -5.99 -5.04
C VAL A 48 -8.25 -4.51 -4.74
N GLU A 49 -9.30 -3.91 -5.31
CA GLU A 49 -9.67 -2.52 -5.04
C GLU A 49 -9.96 -2.25 -3.55
N GLU A 50 -10.65 -3.17 -2.87
CA GLU A 50 -10.92 -3.03 -1.43
C GLU A 50 -9.63 -3.20 -0.60
N PHE A 51 -8.71 -4.09 -0.98
CA PHE A 51 -7.40 -4.18 -0.32
C PHE A 51 -6.62 -2.87 -0.48
N GLU A 52 -6.53 -2.32 -1.69
CA GLU A 52 -5.86 -1.04 -1.92
C GLU A 52 -6.52 0.11 -1.15
N ARG A 53 -7.85 0.19 -1.17
CA ARG A 53 -8.58 1.21 -0.42
C ARG A 53 -8.37 1.07 1.07
N CYS A 54 -8.35 -0.15 1.61
CA CYS A 54 -8.09 -0.42 3.02
C CYS A 54 -6.66 -0.01 3.41
N ILE A 55 -5.66 -0.37 2.61
CA ILE A 55 -4.26 -0.01 2.80
C ILE A 55 -4.12 1.53 2.81
N LEU A 56 -4.64 2.21 1.78
CA LEU A 56 -4.57 3.67 1.67
C LEU A 56 -5.30 4.37 2.82
N SER A 57 -6.46 3.84 3.24
CA SER A 57 -7.22 4.38 4.37
C SER A 57 -6.45 4.24 5.68
N TYR A 58 -5.76 3.11 5.88
CA TYR A 58 -4.88 2.91 7.04
C TYR A 58 -3.76 3.97 7.05
N PHE A 59 -3.06 4.17 5.93
CA PHE A 59 -2.02 5.20 5.83
C PHE A 59 -2.57 6.62 6.02
N GLY A 60 -3.73 6.94 5.45
CA GLY A 60 -4.36 8.24 5.57
C GLY A 60 -4.79 8.55 7.01
N PHE A 61 -5.36 7.58 7.71
CA PHE A 61 -5.77 7.74 9.11
C PHE A 61 -4.58 7.77 10.08
N HIS A 62 -3.53 7.00 9.79
CA HIS A 62 -2.30 6.96 10.57
C HIS A 62 -1.23 7.96 10.08
N TRP A 63 -1.63 9.01 9.35
CA TRP A 63 -0.70 10.03 8.85
C TRP A 63 0.11 10.74 9.96
N ARG A 64 -0.35 10.67 11.22
CA ARG A 64 0.44 11.09 12.40
C ARG A 64 1.76 10.33 12.57
N HIS A 65 1.91 9.14 11.98
CA HIS A 65 3.16 8.38 11.91
C HIS A 65 3.79 8.48 10.52
N GLY A 66 3.28 9.35 9.64
CA GLY A 66 3.73 9.47 8.25
C GLY A 66 5.19 9.85 8.15
N ASP A 67 5.70 10.65 9.09
CA ASP A 67 7.12 10.96 9.26
C ASP A 67 7.97 9.72 9.56
N LEU A 68 7.52 8.87 10.50
CA LEU A 68 8.20 7.62 10.86
C LEU A 68 8.18 6.62 9.69
N MET A 69 7.03 6.48 9.03
CA MET A 69 6.88 5.59 7.87
C MET A 69 7.71 6.08 6.68
N MET A 70 7.71 7.39 6.40
CA MET A 70 8.58 7.97 5.38
C MET A 70 10.05 7.77 5.75
N SER A 71 10.44 7.95 7.01
CA SER A 71 11.82 7.73 7.45
C SER A 71 12.26 6.28 7.24
N GLN A 72 11.43 5.30 7.61
CA GLN A 72 11.68 3.87 7.35
C GLN A 72 11.76 3.55 5.86
N VAL A 73 10.87 4.15 5.04
CA VAL A 73 10.88 3.99 3.59
C VAL A 73 12.12 4.62 2.94
N LEU A 74 12.59 5.76 3.44
CA LEU A 74 13.74 6.51 2.91
C LEU A 74 15.10 5.99 3.40
N THR A 75 15.12 5.23 4.50
CA THR A 75 16.30 4.56 5.06
C THR A 75 16.52 3.15 4.51
N SER A 76 15.50 2.55 3.88
CA SER A 76 15.60 1.26 3.18
C SER A 76 16.44 1.38 1.90
N GLU A 77 17.53 0.61 1.79
CA GLU A 77 18.48 0.63 0.66
C GLU A 77 18.01 -0.13 -0.60
N THR A 78 16.73 -0.44 -0.73
CA THR A 78 16.21 -1.12 -1.94
C THR A 78 16.23 -0.18 -3.16
N GLU A 79 16.75 -0.66 -4.30
CA GLU A 79 16.97 0.09 -5.54
C GLU A 79 15.82 1.02 -6.01
N PRO A 80 14.52 0.62 -5.99
CA PRO A 80 13.42 1.50 -6.40
C PRO A 80 13.29 2.78 -5.54
N ARG A 81 13.76 2.74 -4.29
CA ARG A 81 13.55 3.79 -3.28
C ARG A 81 14.65 4.85 -3.28
N ARG A 82 15.81 4.60 -3.92
CA ARG A 82 16.86 5.60 -4.12
C ARG A 82 16.36 6.80 -4.92
N LYS A 83 15.50 6.55 -5.92
CA LYS A 83 14.84 7.58 -6.73
C LYS A 83 13.87 8.44 -5.91
N LEU A 84 13.06 7.82 -5.04
CA LEU A 84 12.14 8.53 -4.15
C LEU A 84 12.92 9.40 -3.14
N LYS A 85 13.99 8.87 -2.55
CA LYS A 85 14.88 9.63 -1.67
C LYS A 85 15.49 10.83 -2.37
N GLN A 86 15.97 10.67 -3.60
CA GLN A 86 16.50 11.78 -4.39
C GLN A 86 15.44 12.84 -4.70
N ILE A 87 14.20 12.44 -5.05
CA ILE A 87 13.10 13.38 -5.29
C ILE A 87 12.76 14.17 -4.03
N VAL A 88 12.62 13.49 -2.88
CA VAL A 88 12.32 14.14 -1.59
C VAL A 88 13.46 15.07 -1.16
N MET A 89 14.71 14.62 -1.29
CA MET A 89 15.88 15.44 -0.98
C MET A 89 15.99 16.66 -1.89
N ALA A 90 15.72 16.53 -3.19
CA ALA A 90 15.72 17.66 -4.12
C ALA A 90 14.61 18.66 -3.78
N ALA A 91 13.40 18.17 -3.50
CA ALA A 91 12.26 19.01 -3.12
C ALA A 91 12.48 19.72 -1.79
N THR A 92 13.17 19.11 -0.81
CA THR A 92 13.45 19.72 0.51
C THR A 92 14.66 20.65 0.51
N SER A 93 15.67 20.36 -0.32
CA SER A 93 16.86 21.22 -0.47
C SER A 93 16.53 22.57 -1.11
N THR A 94 15.42 22.69 -1.85
CA THR A 94 14.92 23.97 -2.39
C THR A 94 14.09 24.78 -1.41
N TRP A 95 13.62 24.23 -0.28
CA TRP A 95 12.91 24.99 0.76
C TRP A 95 13.83 25.69 1.75
N ILE A 96 15.07 25.20 1.92
CA ILE A 96 16.05 25.80 2.84
C ILE A 96 16.45 27.24 2.46
N PRO A 97 16.64 27.61 1.17
CA PRO A 97 16.98 28.99 0.80
C PRO A 97 15.86 29.99 1.09
N ILE A 98 14.59 29.57 1.04
CA ILE A 98 13.44 30.49 1.14
C ILE A 98 13.24 30.95 2.59
N LYS A 99 13.55 30.14 3.59
CA LYS A 99 13.47 30.55 5.02
C LYS A 99 14.67 31.36 5.51
N TRP A 100 15.78 31.42 4.76
CA TRP A 100 16.93 32.25 5.13
C TRP A 100 16.81 33.70 4.64
N ASN A 101 16.11 33.94 3.54
CA ASN A 101 15.93 35.29 2.95
C ASN A 101 14.76 36.10 3.52
N GLN A 102 14.13 35.65 4.61
CA GLN A 102 13.04 36.39 5.28
C GLN A 102 13.37 36.77 6.73
N LYS A 103 14.66 36.64 7.12
CA LYS A 103 15.22 37.07 8.41
C LYS A 103 16.49 37.94 8.25
N VAL A 104 16.53 38.77 7.21
CA VAL A 104 17.48 39.89 7.10
C VAL A 104 16.68 41.17 6.88
#